data_AF-A0A924MF78-F1
#
_entry.id   AF-A0A924MF78-F1
#
_cell.length_a   1.000
_cell.length_b   1.000
_cell.length_c   1.000
_cell.angle_alpha   90.00
_cell.angle_beta   90.00
_cell.angle_gamma   90.00
#
_symmetry.space_group_name_H-M   'P 1'
#
loop_
_entity.id
_entity.type
_entity.pdbx_description
1 polymer ?
#
loop_
_entity_poly.entity_id
_entity_poly.type
_entity_poly.pdbx_seq_one_letter_code
_entity_poly.pdbx_strand_id
1 'polypeptide(L)'
;ISLSGIGIGLVAGVGLCLLQQQTHFIHLDESLYYVPYAPIHIIWWQVVLVCLVTAFVCFLALLIPTIIVKKIQPVKAIQFR
;
A
#
# COMPACT_ATOMS: atom_id res chain seq x y z
N ILE A 1 -13.15 -3.96 -1.75
CA ILE A 1 -12.33 -2.86 -2.31
C ILE A 1 -10.87 -2.94 -1.82
N SER A 2 -10.61 -3.04 -0.51
CA SER A 2 -9.22 -3.10 -0.01
C SER A 2 -8.42 -4.32 -0.49
N LEU A 3 -9.00 -5.53 -0.47
CA LEU A 3 -8.29 -6.74 -0.93
C LEU A 3 -7.92 -6.67 -2.42
N SER A 4 -8.86 -6.22 -3.25
CA SER A 4 -8.63 -6.03 -4.68
C SER A 4 -7.57 -4.96 -4.94
N GLY A 5 -7.56 -3.88 -4.15
CA GLY A 5 -6.52 -2.83 -4.23
C GLY A 5 -5.13 -3.36 -3.90
N ILE A 6 -5.01 -4.19 -2.85
CA ILE A 6 -3.74 -4.83 -2.46
C ILE A 6 -3.26 -5.79 -3.55
N GLY A 7 -4.16 -6.59 -4.13
CA GLY A 7 -3.81 -7.51 -5.22
C GLY A 7 -3.31 -6.77 -6.47
N ILE A 8 -3.98 -5.69 -6.87
CA ILE A 8 -3.56 -4.85 -7.99
C ILE A 8 -2.21 -4.19 -7.69
N GLY A 9 -2.02 -3.65 -6.49
CA GLY A 9 -0.77 -3.03 -6.05
C GLY A 9 0.41 -4.02 -6.04
N LEU A 10 0.17 -5.26 -5.59
CA LEU A 10 1.17 -6.33 -5.61
C LEU A 10 1.61 -6.64 -7.05
N VAL A 11 0.65 -6.89 -7.95
CA VAL A 11 0.94 -7.22 -9.35
C VAL A 11 1.64 -6.05 -10.05
N ALA A 12 1.16 -4.82 -9.86
CA ALA A 12 1.76 -3.64 -10.45
C ALA A 12 3.18 -3.38 -9.89
N GLY A 13 3.37 -3.44 -8.58
CA GLY A 13 4.66 -3.18 -7.93
C GLY A 13 5.72 -4.22 -8.32
N VAL A 14 5.40 -5.51 -8.20
CA VAL A 14 6.31 -6.59 -8.61
C VAL A 14 6.54 -6.55 -10.12
N GLY A 15 5.51 -6.30 -10.92
CA GLY A 15 5.62 -6.15 -12.37
C GLY A 15 6.56 -5.02 -12.77
N LEU A 16 6.46 -3.85 -12.12
CA LEU A 16 7.38 -2.73 -12.35
C LEU A 16 8.82 -3.09 -11.95
N CYS A 17 9.02 -3.77 -10.82
CA CYS A 17 10.35 -4.23 -10.41
C CYS A 17 10.97 -5.19 -11.43
N LEU A 18 10.21 -6.15 -11.93
CA LEU A 18 10.67 -7.10 -12.95
C LEU A 18 10.96 -6.42 -14.28
N LEU A 19 10.10 -5.49 -14.70
CA LEU A 19 10.29 -4.71 -15.92
C LEU A 19 11.59 -3.92 -15.83
N GLN A 20 11.81 -3.19 -14.73
CA GLN A 20 13.04 -2.43 -14.51
C GLN A 20 14.27 -3.34 -14.42
N GLN A 21 14.16 -4.55 -13.87
CA GLN A 21 15.27 -5.51 -13.82
C GLN A 21 15.67 -6.04 -15.21
N GLN A 22 14.73 -6.13 -16.15
CA GLN A 22 15.01 -6.61 -17.51
C GLN A 22 15.43 -5.49 -18.46
N THR A 23 14.74 -4.35 -18.42
CA THR A 23 14.94 -3.27 -19.38
C THR A 23 15.95 -2.23 -18.90
N HIS A 24 16.26 -2.20 -17.59
CA HIS A 24 17.05 -1.16 -16.94
C HIS A 24 16.64 0.25 -17.38
N PHE A 25 15.34 0.48 -17.60
CA PHE A 25 14.85 1.72 -18.20
C PHE A 25 15.26 2.97 -17.39
N ILE A 26 15.24 2.89 -16.05
CA ILE A 26 15.76 3.93 -15.16
C ILE A 26 17.28 3.77 -15.01
N HIS A 27 18.02 4.73 -15.55
CA HIS A 27 19.47 4.86 -15.42
C HIS A 27 19.82 5.87 -14.33
N LEU A 28 20.90 5.62 -13.60
CA LEU A 28 21.44 6.56 -12.64
C LEU A 28 22.65 7.26 -13.27
N ASP A 29 22.79 8.56 -12.98
CA ASP A 29 23.92 9.34 -13.44
C ASP A 29 25.18 8.86 -12.70
N GLU A 30 26.10 8.19 -13.41
CA GLU A 30 27.31 7.59 -12.84
C GLU A 30 28.23 8.61 -12.16
N SER A 31 28.09 9.89 -12.55
CA SER A 31 28.81 11.00 -11.93
C SER A 31 28.35 11.30 -10.49
N LEU A 32 27.12 10.92 -10.15
CA LEU A 32 26.51 11.13 -8.84
C LEU A 32 26.31 9.81 -8.06
N TYR A 33 26.17 8.68 -8.76
CA TYR A 33 25.95 7.35 -8.18
C TYR A 33 26.90 6.33 -8.80
N TYR A 34 27.70 5.65 -7.97
CA TYR A 34 28.72 4.66 -8.39
C TYR A 34 28.20 3.44 -9.19
N VAL A 35 26.91 3.39 -9.53
CA VAL A 35 26.28 2.29 -10.26
C VAL A 35 25.41 2.83 -11.41
N PRO A 36 25.51 2.24 -12.62
CA PRO A 36 24.76 2.68 -13.80
C PRO A 36 23.23 2.50 -13.67
N TYR A 37 22.79 1.58 -12.81
CA TYR A 37 21.39 1.25 -12.61
C TYR A 37 21.09 0.94 -11.15
N ALA A 38 19.83 1.16 -10.75
CA ALA A 38 19.36 0.78 -9.43
C ALA A 38 19.23 -0.75 -9.36
N PRO A 39 20.02 -1.44 -8.52
CA PRO A 39 19.92 -2.89 -8.40
C PRO A 39 18.61 -3.27 -7.72
N ILE A 40 17.79 -4.07 -8.41
CA ILE A 40 16.51 -4.55 -7.88
C ILE A 40 16.71 -5.93 -7.23
N HIS A 41 16.44 -5.99 -5.94
CA HIS A 41 16.40 -7.23 -5.16
C HIS A 41 15.01 -7.39 -4.54
N ILE A 42 14.23 -8.33 -5.06
CA ILE A 42 12.89 -8.63 -4.53
C ILE A 42 13.02 -9.61 -3.36
N ILE A 43 12.75 -9.14 -2.15
CA ILE A 43 12.71 -9.96 -0.95
C ILE A 43 11.26 -10.30 -0.66
N TRP A 44 10.84 -11.54 -0.98
CA TRP A 44 9.44 -11.97 -0.90
C TRP A 44 8.79 -11.78 0.48
N TRP A 45 9.55 -11.97 1.56
CA TRP A 45 9.03 -11.71 2.90
C TRP A 45 8.67 -10.24 3.12
N GLN A 46 9.45 -9.31 2.56
CA GLN A 46 9.13 -7.87 2.63
C GLN A 46 7.86 -7.55 1.83
N VAL A 47 7.68 -8.18 0.66
CA VAL A 47 6.47 -8.03 -0.15
C VAL A 47 5.22 -8.46 0.64
N VAL A 48 5.28 -9.65 1.26
CA VAL A 48 4.19 -10.15 2.12
C VAL A 48 3.96 -9.21 3.30
N LEU A 49 5.02 -8.74 3.95
CA LEU A 49 4.94 -7.81 5.07
C LEU A 49 4.26 -6.50 4.67
N VAL A 50 4.60 -5.93 3.51
CA VAL A 50 3.95 -4.72 2.97
C VAL A 50 2.45 -4.96 2.75
N CYS A 51 2.06 -6.10 2.16
CA CYS A 51 0.65 -6.45 1.98
C CYS A 51 -0.10 -6.56 3.32
N LEU A 52 0.49 -7.24 4.32
CA LEU A 52 -0.10 -7.41 5.65
C LEU A 52 -0.24 -6.07 6.39
N VAL A 53 0.80 -5.24 6.38
CA VAL A 53 0.78 -3.92 7.01
C VAL A 53 -0.27 -3.02 6.32
N THR A 54 -0.34 -3.03 5.00
CA THR A 54 -1.34 -2.25 4.25
C THR A 54 -2.75 -2.69 4.62
N ALA A 55 -3.02 -4.01 4.67
CA ALA A 55 -4.32 -4.54 5.08
C ALA A 55 -4.68 -4.09 6.51
N PHE A 56 -3.73 -4.17 7.44
CA PHE A 56 -3.90 -3.75 8.82
C PHE A 56 -4.20 -2.24 8.95
N VAL A 57 -3.48 -1.41 8.22
CA VAL A 57 -3.69 0.05 8.19
C VAL A 57 -5.06 0.39 7.60
N CYS A 58 -5.46 -0.25 6.49
CA CYS A 58 -6.81 -0.08 5.92
C CYS A 58 -7.91 -0.48 6.93
N PHE A 59 -7.70 -1.57 7.66
CA PHE A 59 -8.64 -2.00 8.69
C PHE A 59 -8.74 -0.98 9.83
N LEU A 60 -7.61 -0.47 10.33
CA LEU A 60 -7.59 0.58 11.35
C LEU A 60 -8.29 1.86 10.90
N ALA A 61 -8.04 2.29 9.66
CA ALA A 61 -8.66 3.48 9.08
C ALA A 61 -10.20 3.40 9.03
N LEU A 62 -10.75 2.19 8.88
CA LEU A 62 -12.20 1.94 8.93
C LEU A 62 -12.71 1.77 10.37
N LEU A 63 -11.90 1.18 11.24
CA LEU A 63 -12.31 0.84 12.60
C LEU A 63 -12.47 2.09 13.48
N ILE A 64 -11.59 3.08 13.34
CA ILE A 64 -11.67 4.37 14.06
C ILE A 64 -13.03 5.06 13.86
N PRO A 65 -13.49 5.39 12.63
CA PRO A 65 -14.78 6.04 12.43
C PRO A 65 -15.95 5.13 12.80
N THR A 66 -15.84 3.82 12.61
CA THR A 66 -16.91 2.87 12.99
C THR A 66 -17.19 2.91 14.49
N ILE A 67 -16.15 2.99 15.33
CA ILE A 67 -16.31 3.09 16.78
C ILE A 67 -16.92 4.45 17.18
N ILE A 68 -16.50 5.54 16.52
CA ILE A 68 -17.03 6.88 16.78
C ILE A 68 -18.53 6.92 16.48
N VAL A 69 -18.96 6.39 15.34
CA VAL A 69 -20.38 6.35 14.94
C VAL A 69 -21.21 5.50 15.91
N LYS A 70 -20.69 4.39 16.41
CA LYS A 70 -21.39 3.55 17.41
C LYS A 70 -21.73 4.28 18.71
N LYS A 71 -20.96 5.33 19.08
CA LYS A 71 -21.24 6.14 20.28
C LYS A 71 -22.28 7.24 20.04
N ILE A 72 -22.58 7.57 18.78
CA ILE A 72 -23.64 8.52 18.43
C ILE A 72 -24.98 7.80 18.64
N GLN A 73 -25.65 8.07 19.77
CA GLN A 73 -26.92 7.44 20.07
C GLN A 73 -28.01 7.92 19.08
N PRO A 74 -28.55 7.04 18.21
CA PRO A 74 -29.56 7.43 17.22
C PRO A 74 -30.85 7.95 17.89
N VAL A 75 -31.12 7.53 19.12
CA VAL A 75 -32.29 7.96 19.91
C VAL A 75 -32.27 9.45 20.27
N LYS A 76 -31.10 10.09 20.41
CA LYS A 76 -31.04 11.54 20.68
C LYS A 76 -31.13 12.39 19.40
N ALA A 77 -30.81 11.83 18.23
CA ALA A 77 -30.92 12.53 16.95
C ALA A 77 -32.35 12.57 16.40
N ILE A 78 -33.22 11.63 16.80
CA ILE A 78 -34.63 11.56 16.40
C ILE A 78 -35.53 12.44 17.28
N GLN A 79 -34.99 13.13 18.30
CA GLN A 79 -35.69 14.28 18.88
C GLN A 79 -35.63 15.47 17.91
N PHE A 80 -36.35 15.32 16.80
CA PHE A 80 -36.90 16.43 16.06
C PHE A 80 -37.77 17.24 17.03
N ARG A 81 -37.36 18.47 17.29
CA ARG A 81 -38.31 19.55 17.56
C ARG A 81 -38.82 20.09 16.23
#